data_AF-A0A2E3XQ32-F1
#
_entry.id   AF-A0A2E3XQ32-F1
#
_cell.length_a   1.000
_cell.length_b   1.000
_cell.length_c   1.000
_cell.angle_alpha   90.00
_cell.angle_beta   90.00
_cell.angle_gamma   90.00
#
_symmetry.space_group_name_H-M   'P 1'
#
loop_
_entity.id
_entity.type
_entity.pdbx_description
1 polymer ?
#
loop_
_entity_poly.entity_id
_entity_poly.type
_entity_poly.pdbx_seq_one_letter_code
_entity_poly.pdbx_strand_id
1 'polypeptide(L)' 'MMASTSLKLVQGGTEGERETMECVREREAEKVSLDSLSMMTGFPVEFIKSELIVDGEDISMADLRKTMVNFLEKNKSLID' A
#
# COMPACT_ATOMS: atom_id res chain seq x y z
N MET A 1 16.79 -48.71 27.70
CA MET A 1 16.62 -47.47 26.91
C MET A 1 15.13 -47.28 26.73
N MET A 2 14.52 -46.32 27.42
CA MET A 2 13.07 -46.07 27.31
C MET A 2 12.81 -45.20 26.07
N ALA A 3 11.86 -45.59 25.24
CA ALA A 3 11.41 -44.84 24.08
C ALA A 3 10.54 -43.66 24.53
N SER A 4 10.99 -42.43 24.24
CA SER A 4 10.20 -41.22 24.43
C SER A 4 9.40 -40.94 23.15
N THR A 5 8.15 -41.38 23.10
CA THR A 5 7.19 -40.92 22.09
C THR A 5 6.44 -39.70 22.61
N SER A 6 6.80 -38.52 22.10
CA SER A 6 6.01 -37.30 22.29
C SER A 6 4.96 -37.19 21.17
N LEU A 7 3.69 -37.24 21.56
CA LEU A 7 2.52 -37.08 20.70
C LEU A 7 2.45 -35.64 20.17
N LYS A 8 2.20 -35.50 18.86
CA LYS A 8 1.98 -34.22 18.18
C LYS A 8 0.68 -33.57 18.68
N LEU A 9 0.77 -32.38 19.28
CA LEU A 9 -0.40 -31.51 19.45
C LEU A 9 -0.74 -30.89 18.10
N VAL A 10 -1.89 -31.27 17.54
CA VAL A 10 -2.57 -30.53 16.50
C VAL A 10 -3.15 -29.27 17.15
N GLN A 11 -2.52 -28.12 16.93
CA GLN A 11 -3.14 -26.83 17.23
C GLN A 11 -4.05 -26.49 16.06
N GLY A 12 -5.34 -26.82 16.21
CA GLY A 12 -6.40 -26.15 15.49
C GLY A 12 -6.47 -24.70 15.98
N GLY A 13 -5.81 -23.79 15.26
CA GLY A 13 -5.97 -22.36 15.43
C GLY A 13 -7.06 -21.87 14.51
N THR A 14 -8.22 -21.55 15.06
CA THR A 14 -9.18 -20.65 14.44
C THR A 14 -8.50 -19.28 14.30
N GLU A 15 -8.05 -18.93 13.10
CA GLU A 15 -7.50 -17.61 12.76
C GLU A 15 -8.64 -16.57 12.73
N GLY A 16 -9.12 -16.20 13.92
CA GLY A 16 -10.01 -15.08 14.16
C GLY A 16 -9.22 -13.85 14.56
N GLU A 17 -9.05 -12.94 13.61
CA GLU A 17 -9.03 -11.48 13.77
C GLU A 17 -8.32 -10.93 15.03
N ARG A 18 -7.00 -10.76 14.93
CA ARG A 18 -6.24 -9.78 15.72
C ARG A 18 -5.16 -9.12 14.87
N GLU A 19 -5.58 -8.40 13.83
CA GLU A 19 -4.72 -7.48 13.08
C GLU A 19 -5.36 -6.09 13.06
N THR A 20 -5.28 -5.35 14.16
CA THR A 20 -5.86 -4.00 14.20
C THR A 20 -5.02 -3.06 15.05
N MET A 21 -3.82 -2.68 14.60
CA MET A 21 -3.32 -1.29 14.69
C MET A 21 -1.91 -1.11 14.11
N GLU A 22 -1.07 -2.16 14.13
CA GLU A 22 0.36 -2.05 13.82
C GLU A 22 0.63 -2.05 12.30
N CYS A 23 -0.06 -2.90 11.53
CA CYS A 23 0.09 -2.99 10.07
C CYS A 23 -0.35 -1.74 9.30
N VAL A 24 -1.15 -0.85 9.90
CA VAL A 24 -1.70 0.32 9.21
C VAL A 24 -0.62 1.38 9.00
N ARG A 25 0.25 1.60 10.00
CA ARG A 25 1.29 2.65 9.94
C ARG A 25 2.40 2.31 8.97
N GLU A 26 2.79 1.04 8.87
CA GLU A 26 3.86 0.61 7.96
C GLU A 26 3.43 0.77 6.49
N ARG A 27 2.17 0.48 6.17
CA ARG A 27 1.62 0.68 4.81
C ARG A 27 1.46 2.15 4.41
N GLU A 28 1.48 3.09 5.35
CA GLU A 28 1.44 4.53 5.04
C GLU A 28 2.82 5.06 4.65
N ALA A 29 3.87 4.51 5.27
CA ALA A 29 5.27 4.84 4.98
C ALA A 29 5.83 4.06 3.78
N GLU A 30 5.14 3.00 3.34
CA GLU A 30 5.48 2.27 2.12
C GLU A 30 5.60 3.24 0.93
N LYS A 31 6.72 3.13 0.21
CA LYS A 31 7.04 3.97 -0.94
C LYS A 31 6.71 3.25 -2.24
N VAL A 32 6.15 4.01 -3.17
CA VAL A 32 5.85 3.57 -4.53
C VAL A 32 6.70 4.40 -5.49
N SER A 33 7.37 3.73 -6.44
CA SER A 33 8.13 4.42 -7.46
C SER A 33 7.22 5.01 -8.53
N LEU A 34 7.55 6.22 -8.98
CA LEU A 34 6.77 6.91 -10.02
C LEU A 34 6.86 6.20 -11.37
N ASP A 35 7.96 5.49 -11.65
CA ASP A 35 8.10 4.66 -12.85
C ASP A 35 7.07 3.52 -12.88
N SER A 36 6.90 2.81 -11.75
CA SER A 36 5.87 1.76 -11.63
C SER A 36 4.48 2.34 -11.83
N LEU A 37 4.20 3.49 -11.22
CA LEU A 37 2.91 4.16 -11.33
C LEU A 37 2.65 4.63 -12.78
N SER A 38 3.68 5.14 -13.47
CA SER A 38 3.64 5.49 -14.89
C SER A 38 3.29 4.28 -15.76
N MET A 39 3.94 3.14 -15.54
CA MET A 39 3.64 1.90 -16.28
C MET A 39 2.22 1.40 -16.03
N MET A 40 1.72 1.51 -14.79
CA MET A 40 0.37 1.05 -14.43
C MET A 40 -0.74 1.94 -14.99
N THR A 41 -0.51 3.25 -15.00
CA THR A 41 -1.54 4.24 -15.37
C THR A 41 -1.48 4.66 -16.84
N GLY A 42 -0.33 4.46 -17.50
CA GLY A 42 -0.07 4.94 -18.84
C GLY A 42 0.23 6.45 -18.92
N PHE A 43 0.33 7.14 -17.80
CA PHE A 43 0.73 8.54 -17.76
C PHE A 43 2.24 8.69 -17.67
N PRO A 44 2.87 9.60 -18.43
CA PRO A 44 4.30 9.86 -18.32
C PRO A 44 4.70 10.28 -16.89
N VAL A 45 5.87 9.83 -16.43
CA VAL A 45 6.42 10.16 -15.09
C VAL A 45 6.40 11.66 -14.81
N GLU A 46 6.81 12.49 -15.79
CA GLU A 46 6.85 13.95 -15.64
C GLU A 46 5.46 14.56 -15.46
N PHE A 47 4.44 13.99 -16.11
CA PHE A 47 3.05 14.41 -15.90
C PHE A 47 2.61 14.09 -14.46
N ILE A 48 2.89 12.87 -14.00
CA ILE A 48 2.56 12.42 -12.65
C ILE A 48 3.21 13.32 -11.59
N LYS A 49 4.50 13.65 -11.74
CA LYS A 49 5.22 14.57 -10.83
C LYS A 49 4.55 15.95 -10.77
N SER A 50 4.20 16.50 -11.93
CA SER A 50 3.61 17.84 -12.02
C SER A 50 2.22 17.93 -11.37
N GLU A 51 1.39 16.90 -11.56
CA GLU A 51 0.00 16.94 -11.09
C GLU A 51 -0.12 16.52 -9.62
N LEU A 52 0.70 15.57 -9.18
CA LEU A 52 0.76 15.15 -7.77
C LEU A 52 1.66 16.07 -6.92
N ILE A 53 2.37 17.02 -7.53
CA ILE A 53 3.28 17.99 -6.86
C ILE A 53 4.34 17.24 -6.04
N VAL A 54 5.06 16.33 -6.71
CA VAL A 54 6.05 15.45 -6.07
C VAL A 54 7.45 15.82 -6.54
N ASP A 55 8.28 16.26 -5.61
CA ASP A 55 9.70 16.50 -5.83
C ASP A 55 10.50 15.21 -5.51
N GLY A 56 10.50 14.24 -6.42
CA GLY A 56 11.24 12.99 -6.22
C GLY A 56 10.92 11.88 -7.24
N GLU A 57 11.56 10.72 -7.04
CA GLU A 57 11.34 9.50 -7.84
C GLU A 57 10.37 8.51 -7.17
N ASP A 58 10.16 8.66 -5.86
CA ASP A 58 9.27 7.84 -5.04
C ASP A 58 8.29 8.72 -4.25
N ILE A 59 7.10 8.18 -3.98
CA ILE A 59 6.08 8.81 -3.14
C ILE A 59 5.57 7.82 -2.09
N SER A 60 5.29 8.29 -0.87
CA SER A 60 4.67 7.46 0.17
C SER A 60 3.21 7.15 -0.17
N MET A 61 2.69 6.00 0.26
CA MET A 61 1.28 5.67 0.07
C MET A 61 0.34 6.67 0.75
N ALA A 62 0.74 7.25 1.88
CA ALA A 62 -0.03 8.32 2.53
C ALA A 62 -0.13 9.57 1.64
N ASP A 63 1.00 10.05 1.12
CA ASP A 63 1.04 11.25 0.27
C ASP A 63 0.37 11.01 -1.08
N LEU A 64 0.56 9.82 -1.66
CA LEU A 64 -0.08 9.41 -2.91
C LEU A 64 -1.59 9.43 -2.78
N ARG A 65 -2.15 8.80 -1.73
CA ARG A 65 -3.60 8.82 -1.48
C ARG A 65 -4.13 10.25 -1.35
N LYS A 66 -3.44 11.10 -0.60
CA LYS A 66 -3.84 12.49 -0.38
C LYS A 66 -3.84 13.30 -1.67
N THR A 67 -2.77 13.21 -2.45
CA THR A 67 -2.60 13.97 -3.70
C THR A 67 -3.53 13.46 -4.80
N MET A 68 -3.78 12.15 -4.89
CA MET A 68 -4.76 11.58 -5.82
C MET A 68 -6.19 12.01 -5.51
N VAL A 69 -6.60 12.06 -4.23
CA VAL A 69 -7.93 12.56 -3.86
C VAL A 69 -8.11 14.00 -4.35
N ASN A 70 -7.11 14.86 -4.12
CA ASN A 70 -7.13 16.24 -4.61
C ASN A 70 -7.18 16.31 -6.15
N PHE A 71 -6.44 15.45 -6.85
CA PHE A 71 -6.51 15.36 -8.30
C PHE A 71 -7.92 15.00 -8.80
N LEU A 72 -8.55 14.00 -8.18
CA LEU A 72 -9.90 13.57 -8.56
C LEU A 72 -10.95 14.64 -8.25
N GLU A 73 -10.81 15.38 -7.15
CA GLU A 73 -11.70 16.50 -6.82
C GLU A 73 -11.57 17.65 -7.84
N LYS A 74 -10.35 18.01 -8.24
CA LYS A 74 -10.10 19.02 -9.29
C LYS A 74 -10.68 18.62 -10.63
N ASN A 75 -10.65 17.33 -10.95
CA ASN A 75 -11.13 16.77 -12.21
C ASN A 75 -12.54 16.17 -12.12
N LYS A 76 -13.27 16.45 -11.04
CA LYS A 76 -14.60 15.88 -10.79
C LYS A 76 -15.57 16.10 -11.95
N SER A 77 -15.51 17.27 -12.60
CA SER A 77 -16.35 17.61 -13.75
C SER A 77 -16.06 16.83 -15.03
N LEU A 78 -14.94 16.07 -15.10
CA LEU A 78 -14.60 15.19 -16.22
C LEU A 78 -15.12 13.76 -16.01
N ILE A 79 -15.57 13.43 -14.79
CA ILE A 79 -15.97 12.09 -14.35
C ILE A 79 -17.51 12.01 -14.16
N ASP A 80 -18.21 13.15 -14.23
CA ASP A 80 -19.69 13.26 -14.18
C ASP A 80 -20.35 12.97 -15.55
#